data_AF-A0A2S7TYH6-F1
#
_entry.id   AF-A0A2S7TYH6-F1
#
_cell.length_a   1.000
_cell.length_b   1.000
_cell.length_c   1.000
_cell.angle_alpha   90.00
_cell.angle_beta   90.00
_cell.angle_gamma   90.00
#
_symmetry.space_group_name_H-M   'P 1'
#
loop_
_entity.id
_entity.type
_entity.pdbx_description
1 polymer ?
#
loop_
_entity_poly.entity_id
_entity_poly.type
_entity_poly.pdbx_seq_one_letter_code
_entity_poly.pdbx_strand_id
1 'polypeptide(L)'
;MRLFFSSERAKKLRIGEQMPATIDHAAVIGSGVMGSGIAYWLSTRNCHVLLKDINSDALARGMGTIESLYHSSVKRHVLSQTEANAGFDRITASTADLSLNNREIVIELQPRT
;
A
#
# COMPACT_ATOMS: atom_id res chain seq x y z
N MET A 1 -0.94 27.26 18.23
CA MET A 1 -1.93 27.34 17.12
C MET A 1 -1.33 27.14 15.70
N ARG A 2 -0.03 27.36 15.45
CA ARG A 2 0.60 27.25 14.11
C ARG A 2 0.61 25.85 13.47
N LEU A 3 0.75 24.80 14.27
CA LEU A 3 0.79 23.39 13.82
C LEU A 3 -0.53 22.96 13.13
N PHE A 4 -1.67 23.30 13.74
CA PHE A 4 -2.99 23.00 13.19
C PHE A 4 -3.20 23.65 11.81
N PHE A 5 -2.90 24.95 11.68
CA PHE A 5 -3.06 25.62 10.39
C PHE A 5 -2.07 25.11 9.34
N SER A 6 -0.87 24.70 9.74
CA SER A 6 0.11 24.14 8.80
C SER A 6 -0.32 22.78 8.26
N SER A 7 -0.90 21.91 9.10
CA SER A 7 -1.43 20.61 8.66
C SER A 7 -2.68 20.75 7.79
N GLU A 8 -3.58 21.68 8.13
CA GLU A 8 -4.76 21.96 7.30
C GLU A 8 -4.39 22.54 5.93
N ARG A 9 -3.35 23.39 5.87
CA ARG A 9 -2.80 23.86 4.60
C ARG A 9 -2.18 22.73 3.79
N ALA A 10 -1.43 21.83 4.42
CA ALA A 10 -0.79 20.71 3.73
C ALA A 10 -1.82 19.76 3.09
N LYS A 11 -2.93 19.44 3.78
CA LYS A 11 -3.99 18.58 3.23
C LYS A 11 -4.71 19.18 2.02
N LYS A 12 -4.82 20.51 1.97
CA LYS A 12 -5.53 21.25 0.90
C LYS A 12 -4.61 21.67 -0.24
N LEU A 13 -3.30 21.52 -0.07
CA LEU A 13 -2.34 21.88 -1.09
C LEU A 13 -2.53 20.96 -2.30
N ARG A 14 -2.89 21.55 -3.43
CA ARG A 14 -2.91 20.89 -4.74
C ARG A 14 -1.71 21.38 -5.52
N ILE A 15 -0.95 20.47 -6.10
CA ILE A 15 0.18 20.80 -6.98
C ILE A 15 -0.33 20.64 -8.40
N GLY A 16 -0.46 21.76 -9.12
CA GLY A 16 -1.04 21.80 -10.48
C GLY A 16 -2.56 21.95 -10.51
N GLU A 17 -3.09 22.24 -11.70
CA GLU A 17 -4.53 22.43 -11.95
C GLU A 17 -5.25 21.13 -12.38
N GLN A 18 -4.48 20.09 -12.68
CA GLN A 18 -5.01 18.83 -13.22
C GLN A 18 -5.74 18.03 -12.15
N MET A 19 -6.84 17.38 -12.54
CA MET A 19 -7.51 16.43 -11.67
C MET A 19 -6.65 15.16 -11.56
N PRO A 20 -6.36 14.67 -10.34
CA PRO A 20 -5.60 13.43 -10.18
C PRO A 20 -6.31 12.26 -10.86
N ALA A 21 -5.55 11.42 -11.54
CA ALA A 21 -6.08 10.17 -12.07
C ALA A 21 -6.56 9.27 -10.93
N THR A 22 -7.60 8.47 -11.19
CA THR A 22 -8.01 7.39 -10.30
C THR A 22 -6.95 6.29 -10.35
N ILE A 23 -6.61 5.73 -9.18
CA ILE A 23 -5.61 4.68 -9.06
C ILE A 23 -6.32 3.45 -8.50
N ASP A 24 -6.65 2.52 -9.39
CA ASP A 24 -7.32 1.27 -9.04
C ASP A 24 -6.32 0.12 -8.91
N HIS A 25 -5.20 0.18 -9.63
CA HIS A 25 -4.15 -0.83 -9.66
C HIS A 25 -2.75 -0.25 -9.44
N ALA A 26 -2.12 -0.66 -8.34
CA ALA A 26 -0.75 -0.26 -8.01
C ALA A 26 0.22 -1.45 -8.03
N ALA A 27 1.49 -1.16 -8.24
CA ALA A 27 2.58 -2.09 -7.97
C ALA A 27 3.52 -1.51 -6.91
N VAL A 28 3.91 -2.35 -5.95
CA VAL A 28 4.88 -2.04 -4.92
C VAL A 28 6.07 -2.99 -5.09
N ILE A 29 7.23 -2.42 -5.39
CA ILE A 29 8.47 -3.16 -5.61
C ILE A 29 9.32 -3.07 -4.35
N GLY A 30 9.54 -4.21 -3.69
CA GLY A 30 10.17 -4.35 -2.39
C GLY A 30 9.15 -4.63 -1.29
N SER A 31 9.23 -5.79 -0.65
CA SER A 31 8.32 -6.26 0.42
C SER A 31 8.85 -6.02 1.83
N GLY A 32 9.81 -5.10 2.00
CA GLY A 32 10.31 -4.68 3.31
C GLY A 32 9.24 -3.99 4.17
N VAL A 33 9.67 -3.42 5.31
CA VAL A 33 8.77 -2.78 6.29
C VAL A 33 7.89 -1.70 5.64
N MET A 34 8.49 -0.80 4.87
CA MET A 34 7.77 0.28 4.20
C MET A 34 6.88 -0.25 3.07
N GLY A 35 7.36 -1.19 2.25
CA GLY A 35 6.59 -1.75 1.14
C GLY A 35 5.35 -2.48 1.59
N SER A 36 5.47 -3.26 2.65
CA SER A 36 4.34 -3.95 3.31
C SER A 36 3.31 -2.95 3.84
N GLY A 37 3.76 -1.87 4.49
CA GLY A 37 2.88 -0.82 4.98
C GLY A 37 2.15 -0.05 3.87
N ILE A 38 2.83 0.24 2.76
CA ILE A 38 2.24 0.90 1.59
C ILE A 38 1.22 -0.01 0.91
N ALA A 39 1.54 -1.29 0.72
CA ALA A 39 0.63 -2.27 0.15
C ALA A 39 -0.66 -2.41 0.98
N TYR A 40 -0.52 -2.48 2.32
CA TYR A 40 -1.63 -2.44 3.26
C TYR A 40 -2.46 -1.14 3.15
N TRP A 41 -1.80 0.02 3.08
CA TRP A 41 -2.49 1.32 3.02
C TRP A 41 -3.29 1.50 1.72
N LEU A 42 -2.77 1.01 0.60
CA LEU A 42 -3.44 1.06 -0.71
C LEU A 42 -4.62 0.10 -0.77
N SER A 43 -4.40 -1.15 -0.36
CA SER A 43 -5.43 -2.19 -0.36
C SER A 43 -6.60 -1.88 0.56
N THR A 44 -6.39 -1.24 1.72
CA THR A 44 -7.49 -0.73 2.56
C THR A 44 -8.34 0.35 1.90
N ARG A 45 -7.86 0.98 0.81
CA ARG A 45 -8.57 2.01 0.02
C ARG A 45 -9.09 1.48 -1.32
N ASN A 46 -9.36 0.18 -1.39
CA ASN A 46 -9.88 -0.49 -2.58
C ASN A 46 -8.94 -0.52 -3.80
N CYS A 47 -7.64 -0.27 -3.61
CA CYS A 47 -6.65 -0.42 -4.68
C CYS A 47 -6.12 -1.87 -4.72
N HIS A 48 -6.04 -2.45 -5.91
CA HIS A 48 -5.42 -3.76 -6.14
C HIS A 48 -3.90 -3.61 -6.23
N VAL A 49 -3.18 -4.30 -5.34
CA VAL A 49 -1.73 -4.12 -5.20
C VAL A 49 -1.00 -5.38 -5.66
N LEU A 50 -0.09 -5.23 -6.61
CA LEU A 50 0.96 -6.22 -6.86
C LEU A 50 2.14 -5.93 -5.93
N LEU A 51 2.40 -6.78 -4.94
CA LEU A 51 3.59 -6.74 -4.11
C LEU A 51 4.66 -7.64 -4.72
N LYS A 52 5.71 -7.05 -5.27
CA LYS A 52 6.81 -7.77 -5.91
C LYS A 52 8.07 -7.68 -5.06
N ASP A 53 8.74 -8.81 -4.84
CA ASP A 53 10.10 -8.84 -4.29
C ASP A 53 10.91 -9.93 -4.98
N ILE A 54 12.24 -9.76 -5.05
CA ILE A 54 13.13 -10.76 -5.63
C ILE A 54 13.35 -11.95 -4.69
N ASN A 55 13.16 -11.77 -3.39
CA ASN A 55 13.40 -12.77 -2.36
C ASN A 55 12.07 -13.29 -1.80
N SER A 56 11.84 -14.61 -1.93
CA SER A 56 10.63 -15.27 -1.44
C SER A 56 10.44 -15.14 0.07
N ASP A 57 11.52 -15.16 0.85
CA ASP A 57 11.46 -15.05 2.30
C ASP A 57 11.12 -13.62 2.72
N ALA A 58 11.66 -12.63 2.00
CA ALA A 58 11.29 -11.24 2.21
C ALA A 58 9.81 -11.01 1.87
N LEU A 59 9.32 -11.64 0.80
CA LEU A 59 7.93 -11.57 0.38
C LEU A 59 7.01 -12.20 1.43
N ALA A 60 7.35 -13.40 1.93
CA ALA A 60 6.59 -14.07 2.98
C ALA A 60 6.56 -13.25 4.28
N ARG A 61 7.69 -12.67 4.70
CA ARG A 61 7.74 -11.74 5.86
C ARG A 61 6.88 -10.50 5.64
N GLY A 62 6.90 -9.96 4.43
CA GLY A 62 6.08 -8.80 4.08
C GLY A 62 4.58 -9.11 4.16
N MET A 63 4.17 -10.25 3.60
CA MET A 63 2.77 -10.72 3.70
C MET A 63 2.34 -10.98 5.14
N GLY A 64 3.18 -11.60 5.97
CA GLY A 64 2.90 -11.76 7.40
C GLY A 64 2.80 -10.44 8.15
N THR A 65 3.58 -9.43 7.75
CA THR A 65 3.45 -8.06 8.30
C THR A 65 2.11 -7.44 7.94
N ILE A 66 1.68 -7.58 6.67
CA ILE A 66 0.39 -7.10 6.19
C ILE A 66 -0.76 -7.77 6.93
N GLU A 67 -0.72 -9.08 7.10
CA GLU A 67 -1.72 -9.83 7.85
C GLU A 67 -1.85 -9.32 9.30
N SER A 68 -0.72 -9.10 9.98
CA SER A 68 -0.69 -8.54 11.33
C SER A 68 -1.27 -7.12 11.41
N LEU A 69 -1.04 -6.29 10.38
CA LEU A 69 -1.64 -4.94 10.28
C LEU A 69 -3.16 -5.00 10.13
N TYR A 70 -3.68 -5.94 9.33
CA TYR A 70 -5.13 -6.15 9.22
C TYR A 70 -5.73 -6.63 10.53
N HIS A 71 -5.14 -7.66 11.16
CA HIS A 71 -5.59 -8.16 12.45
C HIS A 71 -5.59 -7.06 13.52
N SER A 72 -4.54 -6.24 13.57
CA SER A 72 -4.45 -5.10 14.48
C SER A 72 -5.54 -4.06 14.22
N SER A 73 -5.90 -3.82 12.96
CA SER A 73 -6.93 -2.85 12.58
C SER A 73 -8.34 -3.33 12.92
N VAL A 74 -8.61 -4.63 12.77
CA VAL A 74 -9.85 -5.25 13.25
C VAL A 74 -9.94 -5.20 14.78
N LYS A 75 -8.85 -5.56 15.47
CA LYS A 75 -8.77 -5.49 16.95
C LYS A 75 -9.03 -4.08 17.47
N ARG A 76 -8.60 -3.05 16.74
CA ARG A 76 -8.82 -1.63 17.07
C ARG A 76 -10.16 -1.07 16.56
N HIS A 77 -11.00 -1.91 15.95
CA HIS A 77 -12.30 -1.54 15.38
C HIS A 77 -12.21 -0.44 14.31
N VAL A 78 -11.08 -0.40 13.60
CA VAL A 78 -10.87 0.48 12.45
C VAL A 78 -11.48 -0.14 11.18
N LEU A 79 -11.48 -1.47 11.09
CA LEU A 79 -12.06 -2.25 10.00
C LEU A 79 -12.89 -3.39 10.58
N SER A 80 -13.94 -3.79 9.87
CA SER A 80 -14.61 -5.08 10.09
C SER A 80 -13.78 -6.25 9.57
N GLN A 81 -14.09 -7.47 10.01
CA GLN A 81 -13.39 -8.67 9.52
C GLN A 81 -13.58 -8.86 8.01
N THR A 82 -14.76 -8.53 7.48
CA THR A 82 -15.07 -8.65 6.05
C THR A 82 -14.28 -7.63 5.23
N GLU A 83 -14.16 -6.39 5.68
CA GLU A 83 -13.33 -5.37 5.03
C GLU A 83 -11.85 -5.71 5.08
N ALA A 84 -11.38 -6.29 6.20
CA ALA A 84 -10.00 -6.75 6.33
C ALA A 84 -9.67 -7.87 5.35
N ASN A 85 -10.53 -8.89 5.26
CA ASN A 85 -10.37 -10.00 4.32
C ASN A 85 -10.38 -9.49 2.87
N ALA A 86 -11.37 -8.65 2.51
CA ALA A 86 -11.45 -8.08 1.16
C ALA A 86 -10.23 -7.20 0.83
N GLY A 87 -9.68 -6.49 1.82
CA GLY A 87 -8.44 -5.74 1.68
C GLY A 87 -7.24 -6.64 1.42
N PHE A 88 -7.09 -7.69 2.21
CA PHE A 88 -6.01 -8.66 2.06
C PHE A 88 -6.06 -9.36 0.70
N ASP A 89 -7.24 -9.76 0.24
CA ASP A 89 -7.47 -10.42 -1.06
C ASP A 89 -7.11 -9.53 -2.26
N ARG A 90 -7.08 -8.21 -2.09
CA ARG A 90 -6.62 -7.28 -3.15
C ARG A 90 -5.11 -7.28 -3.35
N ILE A 91 -4.35 -7.95 -2.49
CA ILE A 91 -2.89 -7.98 -2.55
C ILE A 91 -2.45 -9.28 -3.23
N THR A 92 -1.78 -9.15 -4.37
CA THR A 92 -1.13 -10.26 -5.05
C THR A 92 0.36 -10.19 -4.79
N ALA A 93 0.92 -11.22 -4.15
CA ALA A 93 2.36 -11.34 -3.91
C ALA A 93 3.02 -12.16 -5.02
N SER A 94 4.13 -11.69 -5.59
CA SER A 94 4.87 -12.45 -6.62
C SER A 94 6.36 -12.17 -6.59
N THR A 95 7.15 -13.19 -6.90
CA THR A 95 8.60 -13.06 -7.18
C THR A 95 8.91 -13.05 -8.67
N ALA A 96 7.91 -13.31 -9.51
CA ALA A 96 8.08 -13.36 -10.96
C ALA A 96 8.17 -11.95 -11.55
N ASP A 97 8.82 -11.84 -12.71
CA ASP A 97 8.81 -10.61 -13.48
C ASP A 97 7.48 -10.49 -14.23
N LEU A 98 6.51 -9.86 -13.56
CA LEU A 98 5.17 -9.63 -14.09
C LEU A 98 5.11 -8.29 -14.84
N SER A 99 4.35 -8.26 -15.93
CA SER A 99 4.09 -7.03 -16.67
C SER A 99 3.38 -6.02 -15.78
N LEU A 100 3.87 -4.77 -15.80
CA LEU A 100 3.29 -3.64 -15.07
C LEU A 100 2.37 -2.77 -15.94
N ASN A 101 2.08 -3.21 -17.17
CA ASN A 101 1.37 -2.38 -18.18
C ASN A 101 -0.05 -1.96 -17.76
N ASN A 102 -0.69 -2.70 -16.84
CA ASN A 102 -2.02 -2.40 -16.33
C ASN A 102 -1.97 -1.82 -14.90
N ARG A 103 -0.96 -0.99 -14.59
CA ARG A 103 -0.79 -0.35 -13.28
C ARG A 103 -0.69 1.15 -13.48
N GLU A 104 -1.52 1.93 -12.81
CA GLU A 104 -1.49 3.39 -12.92
C GLU A 104 -0.33 3.99 -12.12
N ILE A 105 0.17 3.28 -11.11
CA ILE A 105 1.31 3.70 -10.31
C ILE A 105 2.23 2.54 -9.92
N VAL A 106 3.54 2.82 -9.92
CA VAL A 106 4.59 1.93 -9.42
C VAL A 106 5.34 2.65 -8.31
N ILE A 107 5.47 2.01 -7.16
CA ILE A 107 6.19 2.52 -5.99
C ILE A 107 7.38 1.59 -5.74
N GLU A 108 8.58 2.12 -5.87
CA GLU A 108 9.81 1.38 -5.65
C GLU A 108 10.40 1.67 -4.28
N LEU A 109 10.89 0.62 -3.60
CA LEU A 109 11.61 0.72 -2.34
C LEU A 109 12.91 -0.06 -2.41
N GLN A 110 14.03 0.67 -2.32
CA GLN A 110 15.35 0.06 -2.26
C GLN A 110 15.87 0.01 -0.82
N PRO A 111 16.57 -1.08 -0.42
CA PRO A 111 17.40 -1.05 0.77
C PRO A 111 18.47 0.03 0.60
N ARG A 112 18.71 0.80 1.67
CA ARG A 112 19.78 1.80 1.68
C ARG A 112 21.12 1.06 1.76
N THR A 113 21.87 1.01 0.66
CA THR A 113 23.27 0.57 0.61
C THR A 113 24.20 1.54 1.31
#